data_AF-A0A956M500-F1
#
_entry.id   AF-A0A956M500-F1
#
_cell.length_a   1.000
_cell.length_b   1.000
_cell.length_c   1.000
_cell.angle_alpha   90.00
_cell.angle_beta   90.00
_cell.angle_gamma   90.00
#
_symmetry.space_group_name_H-M   'P 1'
#
loop_
_entity.id
_entity.type
_entity.pdbx_description
1 polymer ?
#
loop_
_entity_poly.entity_id
_entity_poly.type
_entity_poly.pdbx_seq_one_letter_code
_entity_poly.pdbx_strand_id
1 'polypeptide(L)'
;MTEREPLAEAEALFWSIRSLPEDEREAALQSRAANVPALATLVRSLLELDRTGPGSFLEPAPDAAPEPSGAAAFRQYPGPVPGRATPLHSGQRLGGYVVGAEIGRGGMGVVHAATDVRLGREVAIKVLPPADRDRSPEVRRIEHEARVLASLNHPNIATLYSLETIDGLTLVTLEIIRGPTLRSLVAEGPLSPVRCAAV
;
A
#
# COMPACT_ATOMS: atom_id res chain seq x y z
N MET A 1 -15.01 28.40 -4.31
CA MET A 1 -14.11 28.51 -5.47
C MET A 1 -13.12 27.37 -5.32
N THR A 2 -13.28 26.32 -6.12
CA THR A 2 -12.84 24.95 -5.82
C THR A 2 -11.34 24.80 -6.12
N GLU A 3 -10.52 24.63 -5.08
CA GLU A 3 -9.17 24.06 -5.21
C GLU A 3 -9.34 22.63 -5.74
N ARG A 4 -9.10 22.44 -7.04
CA ARG A 4 -8.94 21.10 -7.61
C ARG A 4 -7.62 20.54 -7.08
N GLU A 5 -7.67 19.33 -6.54
CA GLU A 5 -6.52 18.66 -5.94
C GLU A 5 -5.36 18.54 -6.96
N PRO A 6 -4.20 19.15 -6.69
CA PRO A 6 -3.05 19.19 -7.62
C PRO A 6 -2.58 17.81 -8.09
N LEU A 7 -2.86 16.76 -7.30
CA LEU A 7 -2.48 15.39 -7.56
C LEU A 7 -3.32 14.75 -8.69
N ALA A 8 -4.62 15.05 -8.76
CA ALA A 8 -5.50 14.52 -9.81
C ALA A 8 -5.16 15.08 -11.19
N GLU A 9 -4.72 16.35 -11.25
CA GLU A 9 -4.26 17.00 -12.48
C GLU A 9 -2.91 16.42 -12.94
N ALA A 10 -2.03 16.05 -12.00
CA ALA A 10 -0.76 15.39 -12.29
C ALA A 10 -0.94 13.99 -12.87
N GLU A 11 -1.85 13.21 -12.29
CA GLU A 11 -2.12 11.83 -12.73
C GLU A 11 -2.70 11.81 -14.15
N ALA A 12 -3.69 12.66 -14.42
CA ALA A 12 -4.30 12.77 -15.74
C ALA A 12 -3.30 13.22 -16.81
N LEU A 13 -2.42 14.17 -16.44
CA LEU A 13 -1.36 14.63 -17.33
C LEU A 13 -0.32 13.54 -17.60
N PHE A 14 0.10 12.80 -16.57
CA PHE A 14 1.04 11.69 -16.71
C PHE A 14 0.54 10.63 -17.70
N TRP A 15 -0.68 10.13 -17.53
CA TRP A 15 -1.24 9.12 -18.43
C TRP A 15 -1.34 9.61 -19.87
N SER A 16 -1.75 10.87 -20.06
CA SER A 16 -1.86 11.45 -21.40
C SER A 16 -0.50 11.68 -22.07
N ILE A 17 0.55 12.00 -21.32
CA ILE A 17 1.90 12.16 -21.88
C ILE A 17 2.51 10.78 -22.16
N ARG A 18 2.30 9.80 -21.27
CA ARG A 18 2.78 8.42 -21.45
C ARG A 18 2.28 7.78 -22.75
N SER A 19 1.03 8.02 -23.13
CA SER A 19 0.46 7.46 -24.36
C SER A 19 1.01 8.05 -25.66
N LEU A 20 1.78 9.15 -25.59
CA LEU A 20 2.39 9.77 -26.77
C LEU A 20 3.72 9.10 -27.15
N PRO A 21 4.13 9.19 -28.42
CA PRO A 21 5.49 8.86 -28.86
C PRO A 21 6.54 9.64 -28.06
N GLU A 22 7.68 9.01 -27.72
CA GLU A 22 8.70 9.58 -26.83
C GLU A 22 9.21 10.96 -27.27
N ASP A 23 9.33 11.16 -28.58
CA ASP A 23 9.74 12.40 -29.24
C ASP A 23 8.72 13.54 -29.09
N GLU A 24 7.45 13.23 -28.85
CA GLU A 24 6.37 14.20 -28.67
C GLU A 24 6.09 14.54 -27.18
N ARG A 25 6.58 13.73 -26.24
CA ARG A 25 6.24 13.83 -24.81
C ARG A 25 6.67 15.14 -24.17
N GLU A 26 7.90 15.59 -24.40
CA GLU A 26 8.42 16.80 -23.74
C GLU A 26 7.73 18.07 -24.26
N ALA A 27 7.46 18.16 -25.57
CA ALA A 27 6.74 19.28 -26.15
C ALA A 27 5.28 19.34 -25.65
N ALA A 28 4.62 18.19 -25.55
CA ALA A 28 3.26 18.09 -25.00
C ALA A 28 3.23 18.42 -23.50
N LEU A 29 4.24 18.01 -22.73
CA LEU A 29 4.35 18.31 -21.31
C LEU A 29 4.57 19.81 -21.07
N GLN A 30 5.46 20.44 -21.84
CA GLN A 30 5.72 21.88 -21.77
C GLN A 30 4.47 22.71 -22.11
N SER A 31 3.74 22.31 -23.16
CA SER A 31 2.51 23.00 -23.58
C SER A 31 1.39 22.89 -22.53
N ARG A 32 1.20 21.70 -21.95
CA ARG A 32 0.06 21.43 -21.06
C ARG A 32 0.31 21.79 -19.60
N ALA A 33 1.58 21.82 -19.16
CA ALA A 33 1.98 22.29 -17.84
C ALA A 33 2.56 23.72 -17.86
N ALA A 34 2.36 24.49 -18.94
CA ALA A 34 2.91 25.83 -19.13
C ALA A 34 2.61 26.79 -17.96
N ASN A 35 1.43 26.64 -17.35
CA ASN A 35 0.97 27.49 -16.26
C ASN A 35 1.33 26.96 -14.86
N VAL A 36 1.88 25.74 -14.77
CA VAL A 36 2.23 25.08 -13.50
C VAL A 36 3.56 24.33 -13.64
N PRO A 37 4.71 25.04 -13.55
CA PRO A 37 6.03 24.43 -13.75
C PRO A 37 6.34 23.26 -12.81
N ALA A 38 5.82 23.28 -11.58
CA ALA A 38 5.97 22.18 -10.61
C ALA A 38 5.30 20.87 -11.09
N LEU A 39 4.19 20.98 -11.84
CA LEU A 39 3.47 19.84 -12.42
C LEU A 39 4.31 19.18 -13.52
N ALA A 40 4.97 19.99 -14.35
CA ALA A 40 5.87 19.51 -15.39
C ALA A 40 7.01 18.69 -14.80
N THR A 41 7.65 19.21 -13.75
CA THR A 41 8.76 18.53 -13.05
C THR A 41 8.33 17.18 -12.49
N LEU A 42 7.19 17.13 -11.80
CA LEU A 42 6.68 15.90 -11.20
C LEU A 42 6.36 14.83 -12.25
N VAL A 43 5.67 15.19 -13.34
CA VAL A 43 5.35 14.25 -14.42
C VAL A 43 6.61 13.75 -15.13
N ARG A 44 7.64 14.60 -15.28
CA ARG A 44 8.95 14.20 -15.84
C ARG A 44 9.62 13.12 -14.98
N SER A 45 9.66 13.32 -13.66
CA SER A 45 10.22 12.34 -12.72
C SER A 45 9.46 11.01 -12.74
N LEU A 46 8.13 11.05 -12.88
CA LEU A 46 7.32 9.82 -13.00
C LEU A 46 7.61 9.05 -14.31
N LEU A 47 7.80 9.75 -15.43
CA LEU A 47 8.16 9.13 -16.72
C LEU A 47 9.56 8.49 -16.68
N GLU A 48 10.51 9.10 -15.96
CA GLU A 48 11.85 8.54 -15.76
C GLU A 48 11.84 7.28 -14.87
N LEU A 49 11.06 7.29 -13.78
CA LEU A 49 10.91 6.15 -12.88
C LEU A 49 10.26 4.96 -13.59
N ASP A 50 9.24 5.20 -14.40
CA ASP A 50 8.59 4.15 -15.18
C ASP A 50 9.56 3.47 -16.17
N ARG A 51 10.46 4.25 -16.78
CA ARG A 51 11.43 3.74 -17.76
C ARG A 51 12.55 2.89 -17.15
N THR A 52 12.84 3.07 -15.86
CA THR A 52 14.00 2.48 -15.18
C THR A 52 13.66 1.42 -14.14
N GLY A 53 12.37 1.17 -13.86
CA GLY A 53 11.91 0.18 -12.89
C GLY A 53 11.91 -1.26 -13.42
N PRO A 54 12.26 -2.28 -12.59
CA PRO A 54 12.07 -3.68 -12.94
C PRO A 54 10.58 -4.03 -12.85
N GLY A 55 9.90 -3.98 -13.99
CA GLY A 55 8.44 -4.05 -14.05
C GLY A 55 7.83 -2.69 -13.73
N SER A 56 6.98 -2.20 -14.63
CA SER A 56 6.28 -0.93 -14.47
C SER A 56 5.57 -0.92 -13.12
N PHE A 57 5.96 0.03 -12.27
CA PHE A 57 5.36 0.27 -10.96
C PHE A 57 3.83 0.50 -11.04
N LEU A 58 3.31 0.71 -12.25
CA LEU A 58 1.90 0.95 -12.56
C LEU A 58 1.31 -0.07 -13.55
N GLU A 59 2.02 -1.14 -13.93
CA GLU A 59 1.38 -2.19 -14.72
C GLU A 59 0.49 -3.06 -13.83
N PRO A 60 -0.81 -3.14 -14.15
CA PRO A 60 -1.67 -4.04 -13.43
C PRO A 60 -1.37 -5.47 -13.91
N ALA A 61 -1.60 -6.47 -13.05
CA ALA A 61 -1.37 -7.87 -13.37
C ALA A 61 -1.98 -8.25 -14.74
N PRO A 62 -1.43 -9.22 -15.48
CA PRO A 62 -1.81 -9.52 -16.87
C PRO A 62 -3.30 -9.89 -17.11
N ASP A 63 -4.11 -10.01 -16.06
CA ASP A 63 -5.56 -10.25 -16.11
C ASP A 63 -6.41 -9.14 -15.44
N ALA A 64 -5.80 -7.99 -15.12
CA ALA A 64 -6.53 -6.85 -14.57
C ALA A 64 -7.26 -6.11 -15.69
N ALA A 65 -8.59 -6.00 -15.55
CA ALA A 65 -9.41 -5.16 -16.42
C ALA A 65 -8.90 -3.70 -16.40
N PRO A 66 -9.09 -2.92 -17.49
CA PRO A 66 -8.60 -1.54 -17.56
C PRO A 66 -9.19 -0.69 -16.42
N GLU A 67 -8.31 -0.20 -15.55
CA GLU A 67 -8.66 0.66 -14.41
C GLU A 67 -9.03 2.08 -14.89
N PRO A 68 -10.11 2.69 -14.36
CA PRO A 68 -10.42 4.09 -14.62
C PRO A 68 -9.62 5.04 -13.70
N SER A 69 -9.07 6.13 -14.24
CA SER A 69 -8.29 7.14 -13.51
C SER A 69 -9.17 8.17 -12.74
N GLY A 70 -8.65 8.66 -11.61
CA GLY A 70 -9.21 9.77 -10.82
C GLY A 70 -9.77 9.36 -9.45
N ALA A 71 -10.16 10.34 -8.61
CA ALA A 71 -10.61 10.23 -7.20
C ALA A 71 -11.71 9.18 -6.87
N ALA A 72 -12.24 8.49 -7.88
CA ALA A 72 -13.00 7.25 -7.74
C ALA A 72 -12.11 6.01 -7.41
N ALA A 73 -10.79 6.09 -7.60
CA ALA A 73 -9.83 5.00 -7.38
C ALA A 73 -9.80 4.52 -5.91
N PHE A 74 -9.99 5.42 -4.94
CA PHE A 74 -10.13 5.03 -3.53
C PHE A 74 -11.43 4.27 -3.24
N ARG A 75 -12.43 4.40 -4.10
CA ARG A 75 -13.70 3.67 -4.01
C ARG A 75 -13.62 2.26 -4.61
N GLN A 76 -12.60 2.01 -5.43
CA GLN A 76 -12.43 0.79 -6.22
C GLN A 76 -11.11 0.05 -5.93
N TYR A 77 -10.39 0.43 -4.85
CA TYR A 77 -9.88 -0.65 -4.01
C TYR A 77 -11.10 -1.56 -3.73
N PRO A 78 -11.07 -2.87 -4.04
CA PRO A 78 -12.08 -3.76 -3.50
C PRO A 78 -12.10 -3.44 -2.02
N GLY A 79 -13.26 -2.96 -1.56
CA GLY A 79 -13.41 -2.52 -0.19
C GLY A 79 -12.95 -3.63 0.76
N PRO A 80 -12.78 -3.31 2.06
CA PRO A 80 -12.43 -4.28 3.10
C PRO A 80 -12.90 -5.69 2.74
N VAL A 81 -11.96 -6.64 2.56
CA VAL A 81 -12.31 -8.02 2.17
C VAL A 81 -13.45 -8.45 3.10
N PRO A 82 -14.67 -8.73 2.58
CA PRO A 82 -15.81 -8.95 3.44
C PRO A 82 -15.61 -10.26 4.19
N GLY A 83 -15.13 -10.13 5.42
CA GLY A 83 -14.78 -11.24 6.28
C GLY A 83 -14.27 -10.69 7.60
N ARG A 84 -14.92 -11.09 8.69
CA ARG A 84 -14.43 -10.77 10.02
C ARG A 84 -13.19 -11.62 10.25
N ALA A 85 -12.01 -10.99 10.25
CA ALA A 85 -10.78 -11.69 10.63
C ALA A 85 -10.98 -12.37 11.99
N THR A 86 -10.54 -13.63 12.08
CA THR A 86 -10.65 -14.43 13.29
C THR A 86 -9.92 -13.72 14.42
N PRO A 87 -10.60 -13.32 15.51
CA PRO A 87 -9.95 -12.68 16.64
C PRO A 87 -8.97 -13.66 17.28
N LEU A 88 -7.73 -13.23 17.50
CA LEU A 88 -6.78 -13.99 18.30
C LEU A 88 -6.82 -13.50 19.75
N HIS A 89 -6.55 -14.42 20.67
CA HIS A 89 -6.50 -14.10 22.10
C HIS A 89 -5.07 -13.84 22.55
N SER A 90 -4.86 -12.86 23.43
CA SER A 90 -3.55 -12.66 24.05
C SER A 90 -3.13 -13.90 24.84
N GLY A 91 -1.88 -14.31 24.70
CA GLY A 91 -1.32 -15.55 25.23
C GLY A 91 -1.55 -16.78 24.35
N GLN A 92 -2.38 -16.68 23.30
CA GLN A 92 -2.58 -17.79 22.37
C GLN A 92 -1.28 -18.14 21.64
N ARG A 93 -0.99 -19.44 21.53
CA ARG A 93 0.08 -19.92 20.64
C ARG A 93 -0.51 -20.14 19.26
N LEU A 94 0.16 -19.60 18.24
CA LEU A 94 -0.19 -19.78 16.84
C LEU A 94 1.10 -20.16 16.10
N GLY A 95 1.29 -21.46 15.87
CA GLY A 95 2.54 -22.01 15.35
C GLY A 95 3.76 -21.58 16.17
N GLY A 96 4.67 -20.82 15.54
CA GLY A 96 5.90 -20.30 16.16
C GLY A 96 5.73 -19.00 16.95
N TYR A 97 4.50 -18.53 17.15
CA TYR A 97 4.23 -17.23 17.76
C TYR A 97 3.45 -17.35 19.07
N VAL A 98 3.72 -16.43 20.00
CA VAL A 98 2.86 -16.15 21.16
C VAL A 98 2.19 -14.81 20.90
N VAL A 99 0.87 -14.84 20.71
CA VAL A 99 0.06 -13.66 20.41
C VAL A 99 -0.04 -12.77 21.65
N GLY A 100 0.12 -11.47 21.47
CA GLY A 100 -0.05 -10.45 22.49
C GLY A 100 -1.30 -9.59 22.26
N ALA A 101 -1.21 -8.32 22.64
CA ALA A 101 -2.31 -7.37 22.51
C ALA A 101 -2.64 -7.06 21.05
N GLU A 102 -3.91 -6.75 20.79
CA GLU A 102 -4.32 -6.09 19.53
C GLU A 102 -3.73 -4.68 19.50
N ILE A 103 -3.01 -4.37 18.43
CA ILE A 103 -2.34 -3.06 18.22
C ILE A 103 -2.95 -2.28 17.06
N GLY A 104 -3.82 -2.89 16.26
CA GLY A 104 -4.50 -2.21 15.17
C GLY A 104 -5.62 -3.03 14.56
N ARG A 105 -6.66 -2.34 14.11
CA ARG A 105 -7.79 -2.94 13.40
C ARG A 105 -8.21 -2.08 12.21
N GLY A 106 -8.42 -2.72 11.08
CA GLY A 106 -8.84 -2.07 9.85
C GLY A 106 -9.66 -2.99 8.96
N GLY A 107 -9.94 -2.54 7.75
CA GLY A 107 -10.76 -3.28 6.79
C GLY A 107 -10.17 -4.62 6.33
N MET A 108 -8.84 -4.76 6.39
CA MET A 108 -8.13 -5.96 5.94
C MET A 108 -7.75 -6.91 7.09
N GLY A 109 -8.36 -6.73 8.27
CA GLY A 109 -8.15 -7.61 9.42
C GLY A 109 -7.64 -6.92 10.68
N VAL A 110 -7.08 -7.75 11.57
CA VAL A 110 -6.62 -7.35 12.91
C VAL A 110 -5.13 -7.58 13.01
N VAL A 111 -4.42 -6.63 13.61
CA VAL A 111 -2.99 -6.67 13.85
C VAL A 111 -2.76 -6.85 15.35
N HIS A 112 -1.99 -7.88 15.70
CA HIS A 112 -1.57 -8.17 17.06
C HIS A 112 -0.06 -7.97 17.19
N ALA A 113 0.39 -7.42 18.31
CA ALA A 113 1.76 -7.64 18.74
C ALA A 113 1.93 -9.12 19.07
N ALA A 114 3.09 -9.71 18.81
CA ALA A 114 3.38 -11.09 19.12
C ALA A 114 4.88 -11.30 19.33
N THR A 115 5.24 -12.41 19.96
CA THR A 115 6.62 -12.85 20.08
C THR A 115 6.85 -14.05 19.17
N ASP A 116 7.77 -13.92 18.21
CA ASP A 116 8.32 -15.04 17.47
C ASP A 116 9.26 -15.82 18.40
N VAL A 117 8.81 -16.98 18.88
CA VAL A 117 9.57 -17.77 19.86
C VAL A 117 10.77 -18.49 19.24
N ARG A 118 10.83 -18.60 17.90
CA ARG A 118 11.95 -19.26 17.21
C ARG A 118 13.15 -18.32 17.14
N LEU A 119 12.90 -17.05 16.90
CA LEU A 119 13.92 -16.01 16.76
C LEU A 119 14.06 -15.12 17.99
N GLY A 120 13.16 -15.24 18.97
CA GLY A 120 13.20 -14.48 20.22
C GLY A 120 12.95 -12.98 20.04
N ARG A 121 12.13 -12.60 19.06
CA ARG A 121 11.87 -11.19 18.70
C ARG A 121 10.39 -10.84 18.75
N GLU A 122 10.12 -9.56 18.96
CA GLU A 122 8.76 -9.00 18.88
C GLU A 122 8.41 -8.68 17.42
N VAL A 123 7.17 -9.00 17.03
CA VAL A 123 6.66 -8.84 15.66
C VAL A 123 5.22 -8.34 15.68
N ALA A 124 4.76 -7.79 14.56
CA ALA A 124 3.36 -7.52 14.30
C ALA A 124 2.77 -8.63 13.41
N ILE A 125 1.68 -9.27 13.83
CA ILE A 125 0.97 -10.28 13.05
C ILE A 125 -0.37 -9.70 12.60
N LYS A 126 -0.54 -9.54 11.29
CA LYS A 126 -1.83 -9.20 10.69
C LYS A 126 -2.53 -10.49 10.28
N VAL A 127 -3.69 -10.75 10.89
CA VAL A 127 -4.57 -11.86 10.54
C VAL A 127 -5.48 -11.41 9.42
N LEU A 128 -5.40 -12.10 8.29
CA LEU A 128 -6.22 -11.82 7.14
C LEU A 128 -7.56 -12.57 7.25
N PRO A 129 -8.65 -12.01 6.71
CA PRO A 129 -9.93 -12.71 6.66
C PRO A 129 -9.79 -14.06 5.95
N PRO A 130 -10.57 -15.08 6.36
CA PRO A 130 -10.64 -16.32 5.62
C PRO A 130 -11.14 -16.01 4.20
N ALA A 131 -10.33 -16.35 3.21
CA ALA A 131 -10.67 -16.22 1.80
C ALA A 131 -10.45 -17.59 1.15
N ASP A 132 -11.33 -17.96 0.22
CA ASP A 132 -11.20 -19.20 -0.53
C ASP A 132 -9.91 -19.16 -1.35
N ARG A 133 -8.91 -19.93 -0.90
CA ARG A 133 -7.53 -19.91 -1.42
C ARG A 133 -7.45 -20.27 -2.91
N ASP A 134 -8.39 -21.07 -3.40
CA ASP A 134 -8.35 -21.61 -4.76
C ASP A 134 -9.12 -20.79 -5.80
N ARG A 135 -9.92 -19.79 -5.41
CA ARG A 135 -10.82 -19.08 -6.35
C ARG A 135 -11.00 -17.57 -6.15
N SER A 136 -10.46 -16.98 -5.10
CA SER A 136 -10.71 -15.56 -4.80
C SER A 136 -9.59 -14.67 -5.39
N PRO A 137 -9.89 -13.71 -6.29
CA PRO A 137 -8.94 -12.68 -6.75
C PRO A 137 -8.20 -11.97 -5.60
N GLU A 138 -8.82 -11.93 -4.42
CA GLU A 138 -8.38 -11.28 -3.20
C GLU A 138 -7.12 -11.95 -2.61
N VAL A 139 -7.04 -13.28 -2.60
CA VAL A 139 -5.85 -14.00 -2.11
C VAL A 139 -4.66 -13.75 -3.03
N ARG A 140 -4.86 -13.81 -4.35
CA ARG A 140 -3.80 -13.53 -5.34
C ARG A 140 -3.25 -12.12 -5.18
N ARG A 141 -4.12 -11.15 -4.90
CA ARG A 141 -3.73 -9.77 -4.62
C ARG A 141 -2.90 -9.66 -3.35
N ILE A 142 -3.35 -10.27 -2.25
CA ILE A 142 -2.62 -10.27 -0.98
C ILE A 142 -1.22 -10.87 -1.14
N GLU A 143 -1.12 -12.00 -1.84
CA GLU A 143 0.18 -12.63 -2.13
C GLU A 143 1.07 -11.75 -3.01
N HIS A 144 0.48 -11.04 -3.97
CA HIS A 144 1.22 -10.10 -4.81
C HIS A 144 1.72 -8.89 -4.00
N GLU A 145 0.86 -8.26 -3.19
CA GLU A 145 1.23 -7.15 -2.30
C GLU A 145 2.33 -7.58 -1.31
N ALA A 146 2.23 -8.78 -0.74
CA ALA A 146 3.26 -9.34 0.13
C ALA A 146 4.59 -9.56 -0.60
N ARG A 147 4.57 -10.04 -1.86
CA ARG A 147 5.79 -10.20 -2.68
C ARG A 147 6.45 -8.86 -2.99
N VAL A 148 5.66 -7.84 -3.32
CA VAL A 148 6.17 -6.47 -3.54
C VAL A 148 6.74 -5.91 -2.24
N LEU A 149 6.02 -6.02 -1.12
CA LEU A 149 6.54 -5.57 0.18
C LEU A 149 7.83 -6.29 0.58
N ALA A 150 7.94 -7.60 0.30
CA ALA A 150 9.13 -8.39 0.59
C ALA A 150 10.34 -8.01 -0.28
N SER A 151 10.14 -7.42 -1.47
CA SER A 151 11.24 -6.96 -2.32
C SER A 151 11.76 -5.57 -1.94
N LEU A 152 11.03 -4.85 -1.08
CA LEU A 152 11.39 -3.52 -0.61
C LEU A 152 12.18 -3.60 0.69
N ASN A 153 13.35 -2.95 0.72
CA ASN A 153 14.14 -2.77 1.93
C ASN A 153 14.50 -1.29 2.06
N HIS A 154 13.74 -0.56 2.87
CA HIS A 154 13.89 0.89 3.06
C HIS A 154 13.54 1.26 4.50
N PRO A 155 14.25 2.22 5.15
CA PRO A 155 14.00 2.59 6.55
C PRO A 155 12.58 3.05 6.86
N ASN A 156 11.83 3.53 5.87
CA ASN A 156 10.44 4.00 6.05
C ASN A 156 9.38 2.96 5.64
N ILE A 157 9.79 1.71 5.35
CA ILE A 157 8.89 0.61 4.98
C ILE A 157 9.09 -0.51 6.00
N ALA A 158 8.01 -0.89 6.69
CA ALA A 158 8.05 -1.97 7.65
C ALA A 158 8.46 -3.28 6.96
N THR A 159 9.47 -3.96 7.51
CA THR A 159 9.99 -5.19 6.92
C THR A 159 8.96 -6.31 7.01
N LEU A 160 8.66 -6.97 5.89
CA LEU A 160 7.88 -8.21 5.88
C LEU A 160 8.79 -9.40 6.24
N TYR A 161 8.44 -10.13 7.30
CA TYR A 161 9.19 -11.31 7.74
C TYR A 161 8.64 -12.61 7.17
N SER A 162 7.31 -12.75 7.11
CA SER A 162 6.68 -13.95 6.53
C SER A 162 5.26 -13.69 6.05
N LEU A 163 4.83 -14.49 5.08
CA LEU A 163 3.44 -14.73 4.73
C LEU A 163 3.20 -16.23 4.84
N GLU A 164 2.35 -16.65 5.77
CA GLU A 164 2.15 -18.07 6.06
C GLU A 164 0.70 -18.40 6.43
N THR A 165 0.30 -19.66 6.25
CA THR A 165 -0.99 -20.16 6.72
C THR A 165 -0.78 -21.07 7.92
N ILE A 166 -1.36 -20.74 9.07
CA ILE A 166 -1.28 -21.51 10.30
C ILE A 166 -2.71 -21.75 10.80
N ASP A 167 -3.05 -23.00 11.09
CA ASP A 167 -4.37 -23.38 11.61
C ASP A 167 -5.55 -22.85 10.75
N GLY A 168 -5.35 -22.79 9.43
CA GLY A 168 -6.32 -22.27 8.46
C GLY A 168 -6.40 -20.74 8.38
N LEU A 169 -5.59 -20.01 9.14
CA LEU A 169 -5.50 -18.55 9.11
C LEU A 169 -4.29 -18.11 8.29
N THR A 170 -4.49 -17.16 7.36
CA THR A 170 -3.39 -16.52 6.65
C THR A 170 -2.87 -15.34 7.47
N LEU A 171 -1.57 -15.36 7.74
CA LEU A 171 -0.86 -14.41 8.58
C LEU A 171 0.19 -13.69 7.77
N VAL A 172 0.25 -12.37 7.94
CA VAL A 172 1.38 -11.55 7.49
C VAL A 172 2.15 -11.12 8.74
N THR A 173 3.40 -11.53 8.83
CA THR A 173 4.29 -11.15 9.93
C THR A 173 5.20 -10.02 9.47
N LEU A 174 5.20 -8.94 10.24
CA LEU A 174 5.91 -7.70 9.94
C LEU A 174 6.76 -7.26 11.14
N GLU A 175 7.71 -6.39 10.86
CA GLU A 175 8.38 -5.58 11.86
C GLU A 175 7.37 -4.84 12.75
N ILE A 176 7.59 -4.87 14.06
CA ILE A 176 6.79 -4.09 14.99
C ILE A 176 7.32 -2.65 15.06
N ILE A 177 6.51 -1.70 14.59
CA ILE A 177 6.85 -0.28 14.65
C ILE A 177 6.34 0.31 15.96
N ARG A 178 7.27 0.87 16.74
CA ARG A 178 6.94 1.54 18.01
C ARG A 178 6.63 3.01 17.72
N GLY A 179 5.36 3.37 17.84
CA GLY A 179 4.92 4.74 17.68
C GLY A 179 3.41 4.86 17.48
N PRO A 180 2.88 6.10 17.47
CA PRO A 180 1.49 6.33 17.14
C PRO A 180 1.23 6.03 15.66
N THR A 181 0.04 5.54 15.36
CA THR A 181 -0.40 5.40 13.96
C THR A 181 -0.64 6.79 13.36
N LEU A 182 -0.48 6.92 12.03
CA LEU A 182 -0.87 8.16 11.34
C LEU A 182 -2.33 8.51 11.61
N ARG A 183 -3.21 7.51 11.68
CA ARG A 183 -4.63 7.69 12.02
C ARG A 183 -4.81 8.35 13.38
N SER A 184 -4.12 7.89 14.42
CA SER A 184 -4.21 8.50 15.76
C SER A 184 -3.67 9.93 15.75
N LEU A 185 -2.57 10.18 15.04
CA LEU A 185 -1.99 11.53 14.93
C LEU A 185 -2.94 12.51 14.22
N VAL A 186 -3.58 12.08 13.14
CA VAL A 186 -4.52 12.92 12.38
C VAL A 186 -5.85 13.11 13.12
N ALA A 187 -6.24 12.14 13.97
CA ALA A 187 -7.43 12.28 14.80
C ALA A 187 -7.31 13.37 15.87
N GLU A 188 -6.09 13.73 16.27
CA GLU A 188 -5.81 14.85 17.19
C GLU A 188 -5.97 16.23 16.50
N GLY A 189 -6.02 16.25 15.17
CA GLY A 189 -6.17 17.46 14.36
C GLY A 189 -5.24 17.45 13.15
N PRO A 190 -5.35 18.47 12.27
CA PRO A 190 -4.47 18.59 11.11
C PRO A 190 -2.99 18.61 11.52
N LEU A 191 -2.19 17.82 10.81
CA LEU A 191 -0.73 17.89 10.96
C LEU A 191 -0.21 19.18 10.31
N SER A 192 0.76 19.84 10.96
CA SER A 192 1.44 20.99 10.35
C SER A 192 2.14 20.58 9.04
N PRO A 193 2.27 21.47 8.05
CA PRO A 193 2.93 21.14 6.78
C PRO A 193 4.34 20.55 6.93
N VAL A 194 5.13 21.06 7.88
CA VAL A 194 6.47 20.54 8.19
C VAL A 194 6.42 19.09 8.68
N ARG A 195 5.44 18.74 9.51
CA ARG A 195 5.25 17.37 10.00
C ARG A 195 4.76 16.44 8.89
N CYS A 196 3.98 16.90 7.92
CA CYS A 196 3.57 16.09 6.78
C CYS A 196 4.76 15.75 5.86
N ALA A 197 5.66 16.71 5.63
CA ALA A 197 6.82 16.53 4.74
C ALA A 197 7.95 15.69 5.34
N ALA A 198 7.89 15.39 6.64
CA ALA A 198 8.88 14.59 7.36
C ALA A 198 8.52 13.09 7.43
N VAL A 199 7.41 12.68 6.80
CA VAL A 199 6.91 11.30 6.77
C VAL A 199 7.30 10.61 5.47
#